data_AF-A0A4R9PUG0-F1
#
_entry.id   AF-A0A4R9PUG0-F1
#
_cell.length_a   1.000
_cell.length_b   1.000
_cell.length_c   1.000
_cell.angle_alpha   90.00
_cell.angle_beta   90.00
_cell.angle_gamma   90.00
#
_symmetry.space_group_name_H-M   'P 1'
#
loop_
_entity.id
_entity.type
_entity.pdbx_description
1 polymer ?
#
loop_
_entity_poly.entity_id
_entity_poly.type
_entity_poly.pdbx_seq_one_letter_code
_entity_poly.pdbx_strand_id
1 'polypeptide(L)'
;PCVQALAAVAIMSEDRHPATPRSMTLMAGPIDPRESPTEVNEFAVSKSLAWFQSYVISHVPFRHLGGGRRVYPGFLQLAAFMAMNSDRHVTAHRKLHEHLAAGETAEAEKIKTFYDEY
;
A
#
# COMPACT_ATOMS: atom_id res chain seq x y z
N PRO A 1 -9.74 7.64 -2.83
CA PRO A 1 -10.32 6.43 -3.50
C PRO A 1 -10.79 6.74 -4.94
N CYS A 2 -9.88 7.14 -5.83
CA CYS A 2 -10.27 7.53 -7.19
C CYS A 2 -10.50 6.34 -8.12
N VAL A 3 -9.69 5.28 -8.02
CA VAL A 3 -9.83 4.07 -8.87
C VAL A 3 -11.14 3.35 -8.58
N GLN A 4 -11.52 3.22 -7.30
CA GLN A 4 -12.77 2.57 -6.90
C GLN A 4 -13.99 3.36 -7.37
N ALA A 5 -13.95 4.68 -7.23
CA ALA A 5 -15.01 5.57 -7.71
C ALA A 5 -15.16 5.46 -9.24
N LEU A 6 -14.05 5.50 -9.97
CA LEU A 6 -14.05 5.34 -11.43
C LEU A 6 -14.63 4.00 -11.86
N ALA A 7 -14.20 2.90 -11.24
CA ALA A 7 -14.70 1.56 -11.56
C ALA A 7 -16.21 1.43 -11.30
N ALA A 8 -16.70 1.95 -10.16
CA ALA A 8 -18.11 1.93 -9.82
C ALA A 8 -18.95 2.72 -10.84
N VAL A 9 -18.53 3.96 -11.17
CA VAL A 9 -19.24 4.80 -12.14
C VAL A 9 -19.22 4.18 -13.54
N ALA A 10 -18.14 3.51 -13.94
CA ALA A 10 -18.07 2.80 -15.22
C ALA A 10 -19.13 1.69 -15.33
N ILE A 11 -19.23 0.83 -14.31
CA ILE A 11 -20.24 -0.25 -14.26
C ILE A 11 -21.66 0.34 -14.24
N MET A 12 -21.91 1.35 -13.41
CA MET A 12 -23.22 1.98 -13.33
C MET A 12 -23.64 2.64 -14.66
N SER A 13 -22.67 3.17 -15.41
CA SER A 13 -22.92 3.76 -16.74
C SER A 13 -23.28 2.69 -17.77
N GLU A 14 -22.57 1.56 -17.77
CA GLU A 14 -22.86 0.39 -18.62
C GLU A 14 -24.28 -0.14 -18.36
N ASP A 15 -24.67 -0.26 -17.09
CA ASP A 15 -25.99 -0.75 -16.68
C ASP A 15 -27.12 0.27 -16.88
N ARG A 16 -26.80 1.51 -17.29
CA ARG A 16 -27.74 2.65 -17.29
C ARG A 16 -28.45 2.81 -15.94
N HIS A 17 -27.70 2.62 -14.87
CA HIS A 17 -28.24 2.63 -13.52
C HIS A 17 -28.82 4.02 -13.19
N PRO A 18 -30.02 4.13 -12.57
CA PRO A 18 -30.67 5.42 -12.32
C PRO A 18 -29.87 6.32 -11.37
N ALA A 19 -28.98 5.75 -10.55
CA ALA A 19 -28.11 6.48 -9.64
C ALA A 19 -26.75 6.88 -10.23
N THR A 20 -26.48 6.65 -11.53
CA THR A 20 -25.21 7.02 -12.15
C THR A 20 -25.01 8.55 -12.08
N PRO A 21 -23.89 9.03 -11.51
CA PRO A 21 -23.65 10.47 -11.43
C PRO A 21 -23.47 11.05 -12.83
N ARG A 22 -24.03 12.25 -13.06
CA ARG A 22 -23.89 12.96 -14.34
C ARG A 22 -22.46 13.45 -14.61
N SER A 23 -21.68 13.66 -13.56
CA SER A 23 -20.30 14.10 -13.62
C SER A 23 -19.51 13.56 -12.43
N MET A 24 -18.22 13.34 -12.62
CA MET A 24 -17.30 12.90 -11.58
C MET A 24 -16.01 13.71 -11.68
N THR A 25 -15.53 14.22 -10.55
CA THR A 25 -14.26 14.94 -10.44
C THR A 25 -13.32 14.13 -9.57
N LEU A 26 -12.16 13.76 -10.12
CA LEU A 26 -11.13 13.01 -9.42
C LEU A 26 -9.98 13.97 -9.09
N MET A 27 -9.79 14.29 -7.81
CA MET A 27 -8.71 15.16 -7.34
C MET A 27 -7.65 14.31 -6.65
N ALA A 28 -6.40 14.42 -7.12
CA ALA A 28 -5.20 13.84 -6.51
C ALA A 28 -5.21 12.31 -6.30
N GLY A 29 -6.06 11.54 -7.00
CA GLY A 29 -5.97 10.09 -6.97
C GLY A 29 -5.29 9.55 -8.23
N PRO A 30 -4.20 8.77 -8.11
CA PRO A 30 -3.52 8.21 -9.26
C PRO A 30 -4.42 7.18 -9.94
N ILE A 31 -4.90 7.51 -11.14
CA ILE A 31 -5.55 6.55 -12.04
C ILE A 31 -4.46 5.85 -12.84
N ASP A 32 -3.54 6.65 -13.38
CA ASP A 32 -2.34 6.16 -14.04
C ASP A 32 -1.12 6.38 -13.14
N PRO A 33 -0.59 5.30 -12.52
CA PRO A 33 0.60 5.40 -11.68
C PRO A 33 1.88 5.76 -12.46
N ARG A 34 1.85 5.81 -13.79
CA ARG A 34 3.01 6.16 -14.64
C ARG A 34 3.25 7.66 -14.76
N GLU A 35 2.22 8.49 -14.59
CA GLU A 35 2.30 9.94 -14.79
C GLU A 35 2.91 10.69 -13.57
N SER A 36 2.99 10.04 -12.42
CA SER A 36 3.65 10.57 -11.21
C SER A 36 4.24 9.40 -10.42
N PRO A 37 5.28 8.76 -10.97
CA PRO A 37 5.83 7.53 -10.40
C PRO A 37 6.45 7.82 -9.04
N THR A 38 6.14 6.96 -8.09
CA THR A 38 6.83 6.84 -6.80
C THR A 38 7.87 5.72 -6.88
N GLU A 39 8.74 5.60 -5.88
CA GLU A 39 9.69 4.47 -5.77
C GLU A 39 8.97 3.10 -5.84
N VAL A 40 7.73 3.04 -5.35
CA VAL A 40 6.88 1.84 -5.46
C VAL A 40 6.57 1.50 -6.92
N ASN A 41 6.30 2.52 -7.74
CA ASN A 41 6.01 2.36 -9.15
C ASN A 41 7.26 1.96 -9.93
N GLU A 42 8.40 2.57 -9.63
CA GLU A 42 9.69 2.21 -10.23
C GLU A 42 10.05 0.75 -9.96
N PHE A 43 9.91 0.30 -8.70
CA PHE A 43 10.12 -1.10 -8.37
C PHE A 43 9.15 -2.03 -9.12
N ALA A 44 7.87 -1.66 -9.19
CA ALA A 44 6.85 -2.44 -9.89
C ALA A 44 7.14 -2.63 -11.38
N VAL A 45 7.70 -1.62 -12.06
CA VAL A 45 8.08 -1.71 -13.48
C VAL A 45 9.47 -2.32 -13.71
N SER A 46 10.33 -2.36 -12.69
CA SER A 46 11.70 -2.90 -12.79
C SER A 46 11.75 -4.44 -12.95
N LYS A 47 10.65 -5.14 -12.66
CA LYS A 47 10.56 -6.62 -12.68
C LYS A 47 9.40 -7.07 -13.55
N SER A 48 9.55 -8.24 -14.17
CA SER A 48 8.46 -8.86 -14.93
C SER A 48 7.39 -9.43 -13.99
N LEU A 49 6.16 -9.59 -14.50
CA LEU A 49 5.09 -10.25 -13.74
C LEU A 49 5.48 -11.68 -13.30
N ALA A 50 6.18 -12.42 -14.15
CA ALA A 50 6.66 -13.77 -13.84
C ALA A 50 7.68 -13.78 -12.68
N TRP A 51 8.49 -12.72 -12.56
CA TRP A 51 9.37 -12.54 -11.42
C TRP A 51 8.56 -12.41 -10.14
N PHE A 52 7.55 -11.53 -10.10
CA PHE A 52 6.69 -11.40 -8.91
C PHE A 52 6.01 -12.72 -8.53
N GLN A 53 5.45 -13.44 -9.50
CA GLN A 53 4.82 -14.73 -9.24
C GLN A 53 5.77 -15.77 -8.65
N SER A 54 7.05 -15.72 -9.02
CA SER A 54 8.06 -16.68 -8.55
C SER A 54 8.67 -16.31 -7.20
N TYR A 55 8.79 -15.01 -6.90
CA TYR A 55 9.57 -14.53 -5.75
C TYR A 55 8.74 -13.93 -4.62
N VAL A 56 7.55 -13.39 -4.90
CA VAL A 56 6.73 -12.73 -3.86
C VAL A 56 5.42 -13.45 -3.53
N ILE A 57 5.05 -14.46 -4.31
CA ILE A 57 3.85 -15.25 -4.07
C ILE A 57 4.24 -16.58 -3.41
N SER A 58 3.56 -16.93 -2.33
CA SER A 58 3.75 -18.20 -1.63
C SER A 58 2.41 -18.86 -1.31
N HIS A 59 2.46 -20.14 -0.96
CA HIS A 59 1.28 -20.91 -0.57
C HIS A 59 1.03 -20.78 0.93
N VAL A 60 -0.22 -20.59 1.31
CA VAL A 60 -0.64 -20.68 2.71
C VAL A 60 -0.37 -22.11 3.22
N PRO A 61 0.34 -22.30 4.35
CA PRO A 61 0.58 -23.64 4.90
C PRO A 61 -0.73 -24.37 5.21
N PHE A 62 -0.78 -25.68 4.95
CA PHE A 62 -1.99 -26.51 5.06
C PHE A 62 -2.67 -26.47 6.44
N ARG A 63 -1.93 -26.16 7.51
CA ARG A 63 -2.47 -26.06 8.88
C ARG A 63 -3.36 -24.85 9.11
N HIS A 64 -3.37 -23.86 8.21
CA HIS A 64 -4.16 -22.63 8.35
C HIS A 64 -5.40 -22.67 7.46
N LEU A 65 -6.44 -21.93 7.85
CA LEU A 65 -7.60 -21.70 6.99
C LEU A 65 -7.16 -21.06 5.68
N GLY A 66 -7.59 -21.64 4.55
CA GLY A 66 -7.12 -21.24 3.23
C GLY A 66 -5.79 -21.88 2.79
N GLY A 67 -5.35 -22.95 3.44
CA GLY A 67 -4.20 -23.75 3.05
C GLY A 67 -4.17 -24.08 1.54
N GLY A 68 -2.99 -23.97 0.93
CA GLY A 68 -2.79 -24.16 -0.50
C GLY A 68 -3.20 -22.97 -1.38
N ARG A 69 -3.77 -21.89 -0.83
CA ARG A 69 -3.98 -20.67 -1.61
C ARG A 69 -2.66 -19.96 -1.89
N ARG A 70 -2.48 -19.49 -3.13
CA ARG A 70 -1.40 -18.58 -3.51
C ARG A 70 -1.73 -17.17 -3.03
N VAL A 71 -0.84 -16.59 -2.24
CA VAL A 71 -1.01 -15.26 -1.64
C VAL A 71 0.30 -14.50 -1.67
N TYR A 72 0.25 -13.17 -1.61
CA TYR A 72 1.39 -12.34 -1.25
C TYR A 72 1.45 -12.29 0.29
N PRO A 73 2.38 -12.99 0.97
CA PRO A 73 2.33 -13.13 2.43
C PRO A 73 2.59 -11.82 3.15
N GLY A 74 1.89 -11.57 4.26
CA GLY A 74 1.99 -10.32 5.03
C GLY A 74 3.42 -9.98 5.48
N PHE A 75 4.19 -10.96 5.96
CA PHE A 75 5.59 -10.70 6.37
C PHE A 75 6.45 -10.21 5.20
N LEU A 76 6.17 -10.68 3.97
CA LEU A 76 6.90 -10.26 2.79
C LEU A 76 6.43 -8.89 2.32
N GLN A 77 5.14 -8.58 2.47
CA GLN A 77 4.61 -7.23 2.28
C GLN A 77 5.29 -6.23 3.21
N LEU A 78 5.38 -6.54 4.51
CA LEU A 78 6.03 -5.69 5.50
C LEU A 78 7.52 -5.55 5.22
N ALA A 79 8.22 -6.64 4.89
CA ALA A 79 9.63 -6.59 4.54
C ALA A 79 9.87 -5.72 3.28
N ALA A 80 9.02 -5.84 2.26
CA ALA A 80 9.10 -5.00 1.07
C ALA A 80 8.83 -3.52 1.39
N PHE A 81 7.82 -3.24 2.22
CA PHE A 81 7.51 -1.89 2.69
C PHE A 81 8.68 -1.23 3.40
N MET A 82 9.27 -1.93 4.39
CA MET A 82 10.45 -1.44 5.12
C MET A 82 11.67 -1.26 4.21
N ALA A 83 11.85 -2.14 3.23
CA ALA A 83 12.97 -2.07 2.29
C ALA A 83 12.86 -0.91 1.30
N MET A 84 11.65 -0.57 0.86
CA MET A 84 11.41 0.47 -0.15
C MET A 84 11.86 1.86 0.33
N ASN A 85 11.73 2.16 1.62
CA ASN A 85 12.02 3.49 2.19
C ASN A 85 12.89 3.39 3.46
N SER A 86 13.93 2.55 3.42
CA SER A 86 14.72 2.20 4.61
C SER A 86 15.32 3.41 5.34
N ASP A 87 15.84 4.40 4.62
CA ASP A 87 16.39 5.63 5.20
C ASP A 87 15.33 6.44 5.95
N ARG A 88 14.12 6.54 5.38
CA ARG A 88 12.99 7.21 6.02
C ARG A 88 12.59 6.50 7.32
N HIS A 89 12.60 5.17 7.33
CA HIS A 89 12.29 4.40 8.53
C HIS A 89 13.35 4.58 9.62
N VAL A 90 14.64 4.52 9.26
CA VAL A 90 15.76 4.80 10.19
C VAL A 90 15.65 6.22 10.76
N THR A 91 15.37 7.21 9.92
CA THR A 91 15.20 8.59 10.34
C THR A 91 14.00 8.76 11.27
N ALA A 92 12.88 8.09 10.99
CA ALA A 92 11.70 8.10 11.85
C ALA A 92 12.00 7.50 13.24
N HIS A 93 12.72 6.39 13.31
CA HIS A 93 13.14 5.81 14.60
C HIS A 93 14.13 6.71 15.35
N ARG A 94 15.02 7.41 14.64
CA ARG A 94 15.90 8.42 15.26
C ARG A 94 15.08 9.56 15.88
N LYS A 95 14.12 10.11 15.13
CA LYS A 95 13.21 11.16 15.63
C LYS A 95 12.38 10.69 16.82
N LEU A 96 11.90 9.45 16.79
CA LEU A 96 11.20 8.86 17.93
C LEU A 96 12.08 8.90 19.19
N HIS A 97 13.35 8.49 19.08
CA HIS A 97 14.29 8.57 20.19
C HIS A 97 14.52 10.01 20.67
N GLU A 98 14.69 10.96 19.74
CA GLU A 98 14.85 12.39 20.06
C GLU A 98 13.64 12.96 20.82
N HIS A 99 12.42 12.69 20.34
CA HIS A 99 11.18 13.12 21.00
C HIS A 99 11.04 12.51 22.40
N LEU A 100 11.35 11.22 22.57
CA LEU A 100 11.33 10.56 23.87
C LEU A 100 12.36 11.17 24.83
N ALA A 101 13.58 11.45 24.36
CA ALA A 101 14.63 12.07 25.16
C ALA A 101 14.28 13.51 25.57
N ALA A 102 13.57 14.25 24.72
CA ALA A 102 13.08 15.60 25.00
C ALA A 102 11.80 15.64 25.86
N GLY A 103 11.17 14.49 26.13
CA GLY A 103 9.88 14.41 26.85
C GLY A 103 8.67 14.80 26.00
N GLU A 104 8.82 14.87 24.67
CA GLU A 104 7.79 15.23 23.70
C GLU A 104 6.88 14.02 23.37
N THR A 105 6.16 13.54 24.37
CA THR A 105 5.38 12.30 24.30
C THR A 105 4.31 12.29 23.20
N ALA A 106 3.69 13.44 22.90
CA ALA A 106 2.66 13.54 21.87
C ALA A 106 3.22 13.32 20.45
N GLU A 107 4.43 13.80 20.15
CA GLU A 107 5.07 13.57 18.85
C GLU A 107 5.65 12.16 18.74
N ALA A 108 6.21 11.64 19.84
CA ALA A 108 6.65 10.26 19.93
C ALA A 108 5.50 9.27 19.67
N GLU A 109 4.32 9.51 20.24
CA GLU A 109 3.17 8.61 20.10
C GLU A 109 2.67 8.52 18.65
N LYS A 110 2.75 9.61 17.87
CA LYS A 110 2.40 9.57 16.45
C LYS A 110 3.28 8.60 15.66
N ILE A 111 4.60 8.62 15.92
CA ILE A 111 5.54 7.73 15.26
C ILE A 111 5.33 6.29 15.74
N LYS A 112 5.12 6.10 17.05
CA LYS A 112 4.87 4.78 17.64
C LYS A 112 3.58 4.15 17.10
N THR A 113 2.49 4.89 17.07
CA THR A 113 1.19 4.40 16.55
C THR A 113 1.32 3.93 15.12
N PHE A 114 2.05 4.68 14.28
CA PHE A 114 2.31 4.25 12.91
C PHE A 114 3.01 2.88 12.87
N TYR A 115 4.08 2.66 13.63
CA TYR A 115 4.78 1.36 13.63
C TYR A 115 4.07 0.25 14.41
N ASP A 116 3.11 0.58 15.30
CA ASP A 116 2.26 -0.42 15.96
C ASP A 116 1.17 -0.94 14.99
N GLU A 117 0.77 -0.13 14.00
CA GLU A 117 -0.20 -0.51 12.96
C GLU A 117 0.41 -1.35 11.81
N TYR A 118 1.74 -1.34 11.65
CA TYR A 118 2.48 -1.98 10.55
C TYR A 118 3.44 -3.09 11.04
#